data_AF-A0A0B6Z7N4-F1
#
_entry.id   AF-A0A0B6Z7N4-F1
#
_cell.length_a   1.000
_cell.length_b   1.000
_cell.length_c   1.000
_cell.angle_alpha   90.00
_cell.angle_beta   90.00
_cell.angle_gamma   90.00
#
_symmetry.space_group_name_H-M   'P 1'
#
loop_
_entity.id
_entity.type
_entity.pdbx_description
1 polymer ?
#
loop_
_entity_poly.entity_id
_entity_poly.type
_entity_poly.pdbx_seq_one_letter_code
_entity_poly.pdbx_strand_id
1 'polypeptide(L)'
;ILEVLIVAAYTPCFAYLLIFFSNDCRDLTDNNQDNNSVLVKFFCKDGEYSSSAKLFFDTPEATVKHLFHNEPGTYQIITLCIFASGYFFLACWTYGISVPSGLFIPSLLVGAAWGRIVGILVSWANGNWVSLPFYSLVGASSMLGGIVRMTISLTVIIMEATSNVPLGLPVMISLIVAKWVGDQFNEGIYDLHIHLQGVPILGWE
;
A
#
# COMPACT_ATOMS: atom_id res chain seq x y z
N ILE A 1 -24.29 -6.66 -9.36
CA ILE A 1 -23.75 -7.85 -10.09
C ILE A 1 -23.01 -7.42 -11.36
N LEU A 2 -23.66 -6.74 -12.32
CA LEU A 2 -22.98 -6.27 -13.56
C LEU A 2 -21.73 -5.44 -13.25
N GLU A 3 -21.85 -4.46 -12.35
CA GLU A 3 -20.72 -3.63 -11.92
C GLU A 3 -19.55 -4.46 -11.36
N VAL A 4 -19.84 -5.44 -10.51
CA VAL A 4 -18.83 -6.34 -9.94
C VAL A 4 -18.11 -7.12 -11.04
N LEU A 5 -18.84 -7.62 -12.05
CA LEU A 5 -18.25 -8.32 -13.19
C LEU A 5 -17.36 -7.40 -14.03
N ILE A 6 -17.76 -6.15 -14.23
CA ILE A 6 -16.96 -5.15 -14.95
C ILE A 6 -15.68 -4.85 -14.20
N VAL A 7 -15.77 -4.59 -12.89
CA VAL A 7 -14.60 -4.31 -12.04
C VAL A 7 -13.65 -5.52 -12.01
N ALA A 8 -14.19 -6.73 -11.87
CA ALA A 8 -13.41 -7.97 -11.87
C ALA A 8 -12.75 -8.30 -13.22
N ALA A 9 -13.32 -7.86 -14.33
CA ALA A 9 -12.71 -7.97 -15.65
C ALA A 9 -11.67 -6.87 -15.90
N TYR A 10 -11.91 -5.66 -15.36
CA TYR A 10 -11.03 -4.51 -15.50
C TYR A 10 -9.73 -4.68 -14.69
N THR A 11 -9.79 -5.19 -13.47
CA THR A 11 -8.62 -5.42 -12.61
C THR A 11 -7.46 -6.17 -13.29
N PRO A 12 -7.65 -7.38 -13.85
CA PRO A 12 -6.57 -8.11 -14.51
C PRO A 12 -6.14 -7.45 -15.82
N CYS A 13 -7.05 -6.81 -16.55
CA CYS A 13 -6.72 -6.07 -17.76
C CYS A 13 -5.80 -4.89 -17.45
N PHE A 14 -6.13 -4.14 -16.39
CA PHE A 14 -5.32 -3.04 -15.89
C PHE A 14 -3.95 -3.52 -15.41
N ALA A 15 -3.89 -4.58 -14.60
CA ALA A 15 -2.64 -5.17 -14.15
C ALA A 15 -1.77 -5.62 -15.34
N TYR A 16 -2.35 -6.30 -16.33
CA TYR A 16 -1.65 -6.73 -17.53
C TYR A 16 -1.10 -5.55 -18.35
N LEU A 17 -1.89 -4.49 -18.54
CA LEU A 17 -1.43 -3.27 -19.23
C LEU A 17 -0.25 -2.64 -18.49
N LEU A 18 -0.30 -2.56 -17.17
CA LEU A 18 0.80 -2.01 -16.38
C LEU A 18 2.09 -2.84 -16.50
N ILE A 19 1.97 -4.15 -16.53
CA ILE A 19 3.12 -5.05 -16.73
C ILE A 19 3.68 -4.91 -18.14
N PHE A 20 2.82 -4.75 -19.15
CA PHE A 20 3.25 -4.55 -20.54
C PHE A 20 4.02 -3.23 -20.74
N PHE A 21 3.59 -2.16 -20.08
CA PHE A 21 4.26 -0.86 -20.17
C PHE A 21 5.50 -0.74 -19.25
N SER A 22 5.59 -1.53 -18.19
CA SER A 22 6.71 -1.51 -17.23
C SER A 22 7.73 -2.62 -17.54
N ASN A 23 8.78 -2.28 -18.28
CA ASN A 23 9.89 -3.17 -18.61
C ASN A 23 10.97 -3.22 -17.51
N ASP A 24 10.58 -3.57 -16.28
CA ASP A 24 11.51 -3.68 -15.16
C ASP A 24 11.90 -5.13 -14.89
N CYS A 25 12.92 -5.60 -15.60
CA CYS A 25 13.54 -6.92 -15.41
C CYS A 25 14.67 -6.86 -14.37
N ARG A 26 14.70 -7.85 -13.47
CA ARG A 26 15.73 -8.02 -12.44
C ARG A 26 16.24 -9.46 -12.41
N ASP A 27 17.52 -9.63 -12.11
CA ASP A 27 18.16 -10.96 -12.04
C ASP A 27 17.64 -11.78 -10.84
N LEU A 28 17.48 -13.09 -11.03
CA LEU A 28 17.09 -14.04 -9.97
C LEU A 28 18.17 -14.24 -8.88
N THR A 29 19.36 -13.70 -9.05
CA THR A 29 20.52 -13.92 -8.15
C THR A 29 20.45 -13.15 -6.83
N ASP A 30 19.42 -12.32 -6.65
CA ASP A 30 19.14 -11.66 -5.37
C ASP A 30 18.60 -12.70 -4.38
N ASN A 31 19.53 -13.30 -3.64
CA ASN A 31 19.29 -14.39 -2.71
C ASN A 31 18.32 -13.98 -1.59
N ASN A 32 17.41 -14.91 -1.32
CA ASN A 32 16.63 -15.13 -0.09
C ASN A 32 15.18 -14.63 -0.05
N GLN A 33 14.34 -15.64 0.24
CA GLN A 33 13.03 -15.58 0.90
C GLN A 33 11.86 -15.04 0.06
N ASP A 34 11.27 -15.93 -0.73
CA ASP A 34 10.03 -16.59 -0.27
C ASP A 34 9.67 -17.75 -1.22
N ASN A 35 9.78 -18.98 -0.71
CA ASN A 35 9.50 -20.25 -1.43
C ASN A 35 8.06 -20.41 -1.94
N ASN A 36 7.20 -19.39 -1.75
CA ASN A 36 5.79 -19.41 -2.09
C ASN A 36 5.37 -18.27 -3.04
N SER A 37 6.29 -17.39 -3.46
CA SER A 37 5.95 -16.33 -4.41
C SER A 37 6.02 -16.86 -5.84
N VAL A 38 4.93 -16.72 -6.60
CA VAL A 38 4.89 -17.10 -8.00
C VAL A 38 5.79 -16.13 -8.76
N LEU A 39 7.02 -16.54 -9.06
CA LEU A 39 7.94 -15.78 -9.90
C LEU A 39 7.45 -15.81 -11.34
N VAL A 40 6.63 -14.82 -11.72
CA VAL A 40 6.10 -14.74 -13.07
C VAL A 40 7.08 -14.00 -13.97
N LYS A 41 7.58 -14.72 -14.97
CA LYS A 41 8.45 -14.17 -16.01
C LYS A 41 7.56 -13.61 -17.14
N PHE A 42 7.48 -12.28 -17.23
CA PHE A 42 6.89 -11.58 -18.37
C PHE A 42 7.97 -10.76 -19.07
N PHE A 43 8.13 -10.96 -20.39
CA PHE A 43 8.97 -10.11 -21.27
C PHE A 43 10.45 -9.91 -20.87
N CYS A 44 11.03 -10.78 -20.03
CA CYS A 44 12.44 -10.72 -19.60
C CYS A 44 13.29 -11.88 -20.16
N LYS A 45 14.62 -11.78 -20.04
CA LYS A 45 15.56 -12.84 -20.47
C LYS A 45 15.54 -14.04 -19.52
N ASP A 46 16.05 -15.18 -19.95
CA ASP A 46 16.17 -16.36 -19.09
C ASP A 46 17.06 -16.06 -17.88
N GLY A 47 16.53 -16.26 -16.67
CA GLY A 47 17.21 -15.90 -15.41
C GLY A 47 16.80 -14.55 -14.81
N GLU A 48 15.87 -13.82 -15.42
CA GLU A 48 15.32 -12.56 -14.91
C GLU A 48 13.81 -12.68 -14.57
N TYR A 49 13.34 -11.90 -13.60
CA TYR A 49 11.92 -11.76 -13.25
C TYR A 49 11.46 -10.30 -13.38
N SER A 50 10.16 -10.10 -13.61
CA SER A 50 9.56 -8.76 -13.69
C SER A 50 9.13 -8.28 -12.30
N SER A 51 9.65 -7.13 -11.87
CA SER A 51 9.34 -6.57 -10.55
C SER A 51 7.90 -6.03 -10.47
N SER A 52 7.36 -5.50 -11.56
CA SER A 52 5.97 -5.04 -11.67
C SER A 52 4.97 -6.21 -11.64
N ALA A 53 5.31 -7.33 -12.28
CA ALA A 53 4.52 -8.56 -12.21
C ALA A 53 4.46 -9.11 -10.77
N LYS A 54 5.58 -9.09 -10.05
CA LYS A 54 5.62 -9.52 -8.64
C LYS A 54 4.67 -8.70 -7.76
N LEU A 55 4.55 -7.38 -7.98
CA LEU A 55 3.65 -6.53 -7.19
C LEU A 55 2.15 -6.83 -7.40
N PHE A 56 1.76 -7.25 -8.60
CA PHE A 56 0.34 -7.50 -8.94
C PHE A 56 -0.11 -8.95 -8.77
N PHE A 57 0.79 -9.92 -8.99
CA PHE A 57 0.45 -11.35 -8.95
C PHE A 57 0.67 -11.99 -7.59
N ASP A 58 1.39 -11.34 -6.69
CA ASP A 58 1.53 -11.80 -5.30
C ASP A 58 0.34 -11.34 -4.45
N THR A 59 0.14 -11.98 -3.30
CA THR A 59 -0.93 -11.57 -2.38
C THR A 59 -0.61 -10.18 -1.81
N PRO A 60 -1.61 -9.31 -1.60
CA PRO A 60 -1.34 -7.95 -1.14
C PRO A 60 -0.65 -7.92 0.22
N GLU A 61 -0.85 -8.92 1.08
CA GLU A 61 -0.15 -9.08 2.35
C GLU A 61 1.34 -9.38 2.16
N ALA A 62 1.68 -10.26 1.22
CA ALA A 62 3.06 -10.58 0.87
C ALA A 62 3.74 -9.36 0.22
N THR A 63 3.03 -8.65 -0.67
CA THR A 63 3.54 -7.43 -1.30
C THR A 63 3.83 -6.34 -0.26
N VAL A 64 2.97 -6.12 0.73
CA VAL A 64 3.25 -5.21 1.85
C VAL A 64 4.50 -5.63 2.61
N LYS A 65 4.64 -6.92 2.92
CA LYS A 65 5.82 -7.45 3.62
C LYS A 65 7.10 -7.26 2.80
N HIS A 66 7.06 -7.50 1.50
CA HIS A 66 8.16 -7.24 0.57
C HIS A 66 8.52 -5.75 0.52
N LEU A 67 7.52 -4.86 0.50
CA LEU A 67 7.76 -3.41 0.55
C LEU A 67 8.39 -2.95 1.86
N PHE A 68 8.16 -3.65 2.96
CA PHE A 68 8.82 -3.35 4.24
C PHE A 68 10.23 -3.91 4.35
N HIS A 69 10.53 -5.08 3.80
CA HIS A 69 11.80 -5.77 4.10
C HIS A 69 12.82 -5.77 2.95
N ASN A 70 12.43 -5.47 1.71
CA ASN A 70 13.35 -5.53 0.57
C ASN A 70 14.42 -4.43 0.62
N GLU A 71 15.62 -4.76 0.15
CA GLU A 71 16.79 -3.89 0.10
C GLU A 71 16.61 -2.61 -0.73
N PRO A 72 17.40 -1.55 -0.46
CA PRO A 72 17.40 -0.34 -1.28
C PRO A 72 17.88 -0.66 -2.71
N GLY A 73 17.05 -0.32 -3.70
CA GLY A 73 17.36 -0.50 -5.12
C GLY A 73 16.59 -1.62 -5.84
N THR A 74 15.83 -2.46 -5.14
CA THR A 74 15.04 -3.55 -5.77
C THR A 74 14.00 -3.02 -6.75
N TYR A 75 13.35 -1.89 -6.43
CA TYR A 75 12.26 -1.33 -7.23
C TYR A 75 12.61 0.02 -7.85
N GLN A 76 12.21 0.21 -9.11
CA GLN A 76 12.33 1.50 -9.79
C GLN A 76 11.19 2.43 -9.36
N ILE A 77 11.51 3.72 -9.15
CA ILE A 77 10.55 4.74 -8.69
C ILE A 77 9.35 4.83 -9.64
N ILE A 78 9.59 4.80 -10.95
CA ILE A 78 8.55 4.94 -11.98
C ILE A 78 7.50 3.84 -11.86
N THR A 79 7.95 2.58 -11.76
CA THR A 79 7.06 1.43 -11.60
C THR A 79 6.29 1.46 -10.29
N LEU A 80 6.93 1.89 -9.21
CA LEU A 80 6.24 2.05 -7.92
C LEU A 80 5.18 3.15 -7.97
N CYS A 81 5.45 4.27 -8.63
CA CYS A 81 4.48 5.36 -8.81
C CYS A 81 3.26 4.89 -9.61
N ILE A 82 3.50 4.22 -10.74
CA ILE A 82 2.43 3.68 -11.59
C ILE A 82 1.59 2.66 -10.81
N PHE A 83 2.25 1.77 -10.06
CA PHE A 83 1.59 0.81 -9.19
C PHE A 83 0.76 1.49 -8.10
N ALA A 84 1.35 2.42 -7.35
CA ALA A 84 0.69 3.09 -6.22
C ALA A 84 -0.53 3.91 -6.68
N SER A 85 -0.39 4.69 -7.74
CA SER A 85 -1.49 5.46 -8.33
C SER A 85 -2.57 4.55 -8.91
N GLY A 86 -2.18 3.54 -9.69
CA GLY A 86 -3.11 2.60 -10.29
C GLY A 86 -3.92 1.82 -9.27
N TYR A 87 -3.24 1.27 -8.26
CA TYR A 87 -3.86 0.51 -7.18
C TYR A 87 -4.72 1.40 -6.28
N PHE A 88 -4.39 2.67 -6.09
CA PHE A 88 -5.23 3.63 -5.37
C PHE A 88 -6.59 3.82 -6.04
N PHE A 89 -6.62 4.11 -7.35
CA PHE A 89 -7.88 4.27 -8.07
C PHE A 89 -8.69 2.97 -8.11
N LEU A 90 -8.00 1.84 -8.25
CA LEU A 90 -8.62 0.53 -8.19
C LEU A 90 -9.27 0.28 -6.83
N ALA A 91 -8.56 0.58 -5.74
CA ALA A 91 -9.07 0.44 -4.37
C ALA A 91 -10.30 1.32 -4.15
N CYS A 92 -10.26 2.58 -4.60
CA CYS A 92 -11.40 3.50 -4.52
C CYS A 92 -12.64 2.96 -5.26
N TRP A 93 -12.46 2.41 -6.46
CA TRP A 93 -13.57 1.81 -7.22
C TRP A 93 -14.10 0.55 -6.52
N THR A 94 -13.20 -0.36 -6.12
CA THR A 94 -13.61 -1.63 -5.48
C THR A 94 -14.32 -1.45 -4.15
N TYR A 95 -14.09 -0.35 -3.43
CA TYR A 95 -14.77 -0.11 -2.15
C TYR A 95 -16.28 0.14 -2.30
N GLY A 96 -16.72 0.72 -3.42
CA GLY A 96 -18.12 1.05 -3.66
C GLY A 96 -18.99 -0.13 -4.12
N ILE A 97 -18.39 -1.30 -4.36
CA ILE A 97 -19.13 -2.44 -4.93
C ILE A 97 -19.89 -3.21 -3.86
N SER A 98 -21.00 -3.85 -4.26
CA SER A 98 -21.81 -4.70 -3.39
C SER A 98 -21.17 -6.10 -3.18
N VAL A 99 -19.96 -6.13 -2.60
CA VAL A 99 -19.21 -7.35 -2.24
C VAL A 99 -18.55 -7.14 -0.87
N PRO A 100 -18.62 -8.12 0.05
CA PRO A 100 -17.90 -8.02 1.32
C PRO A 100 -16.39 -7.97 1.06
N SER A 101 -15.77 -6.84 1.38
CA SER A 101 -14.34 -6.62 1.19
C SER A 101 -13.76 -5.75 2.31
N GLY A 102 -12.45 -5.83 2.52
CA GLY A 102 -11.73 -5.01 3.49
C GLY A 102 -10.92 -3.90 2.80
N LEU A 103 -10.90 -2.71 3.41
CA LEU A 103 -10.11 -1.56 2.92
C LEU A 103 -8.73 -1.44 3.59
N PHE A 104 -8.51 -2.17 4.69
CA PHE A 104 -7.32 -2.05 5.52
C PHE A 104 -6.04 -2.42 4.77
N ILE A 105 -6.00 -3.58 4.13
CA ILE A 105 -4.80 -4.07 3.42
C ILE A 105 -4.53 -3.24 2.14
N PRO A 106 -5.53 -2.94 1.29
CA PRO A 106 -5.34 -2.05 0.14
C PRO A 106 -4.76 -0.67 0.50
N SER A 107 -5.23 -0.07 1.60
CA SER A 107 -4.73 1.24 2.05
C SER A 107 -3.31 1.16 2.61
N LEU A 108 -2.97 0.11 3.37
CA LEU A 108 -1.58 -0.16 3.78
C LEU A 108 -0.65 -0.32 2.58
N LEU A 109 -1.06 -1.06 1.56
CA LEU A 109 -0.26 -1.32 0.36
C LEU A 109 0.05 -0.04 -0.41
N VAL A 110 -0.97 0.78 -0.69
CA VAL A 110 -0.81 2.07 -1.37
C VAL A 110 0.07 3.00 -0.56
N GLY A 111 -0.17 3.10 0.74
CA GLY A 111 0.64 3.93 1.63
C GLY A 111 2.08 3.45 1.76
N ALA A 112 2.32 2.13 1.80
CA ALA A 112 3.65 1.55 1.82
C ALA A 112 4.42 1.88 0.53
N ALA A 113 3.75 1.83 -0.62
CA ALA A 113 4.35 2.17 -1.90
C ALA A 113 4.74 3.67 -1.94
N TRP A 114 3.83 4.56 -1.56
CA TRP A 114 4.14 6.00 -1.46
C TRP A 114 5.24 6.29 -0.44
N GLY A 115 5.21 5.64 0.72
CA GLY A 115 6.25 5.75 1.74
C GLY A 115 7.61 5.31 1.22
N ARG A 116 7.66 4.22 0.45
CA ARG A 116 8.91 3.74 -0.16
C ARG A 116 9.45 4.71 -1.21
N ILE A 117 8.60 5.33 -2.03
CA ILE A 117 9.00 6.40 -2.97
C ILE A 117 9.63 7.56 -2.21
N VAL A 118 9.00 8.02 -1.13
CA VAL A 118 9.55 9.09 -0.27
C VAL A 118 10.89 8.66 0.33
N GLY A 119 11.00 7.43 0.82
CA GLY A 119 12.25 6.88 1.36
C GLY A 119 13.41 6.90 0.35
N ILE A 120 13.14 6.54 -0.92
CA ILE A 120 14.14 6.59 -2.00
C ILE A 120 14.54 8.04 -2.30
N LEU A 121 13.59 8.97 -2.36
CA LEU A 121 13.86 10.39 -2.60
C LEU A 121 14.71 11.00 -1.47
N VAL A 122 14.41 10.68 -0.22
CA VAL A 122 15.19 11.15 0.94
C VAL A 122 16.58 10.51 0.95
N SER A 123 16.70 9.23 0.57
CA SER A 123 18.00 8.56 0.43
C SER A 123 18.87 9.22 -0.65
N TRP A 124 18.27 9.72 -1.74
CA TRP A 124 18.99 10.45 -2.78
C TRP A 124 19.51 11.81 -2.28
N ALA A 125 18.76 12.48 -1.42
CA ALA A 125 19.13 13.80 -0.87
C ALA A 125 20.14 13.73 0.29
N ASN A 126 19.95 12.80 1.23
CA ASN A 126 20.68 12.77 2.52
C ASN A 126 21.69 11.61 2.66
N GLY A 127 21.86 10.79 1.63
CA GLY A 127 22.77 9.64 1.63
C GLY A 127 22.20 8.37 2.28
N ASN A 128 23.04 7.34 2.43
CA ASN A 128 22.65 5.96 2.75
C ASN A 128 22.22 5.68 4.20
N TRP A 129 22.05 6.70 5.06
CA TRP A 129 21.63 6.49 6.47
C TRP A 129 20.12 6.38 6.66
N VAL A 130 19.36 6.34 5.57
CA VAL A 130 17.89 6.34 5.57
C VAL A 130 17.38 4.90 5.51
N SER A 131 16.60 4.49 6.51
CA SER A 131 15.92 3.20 6.52
C SER A 131 14.64 3.24 5.68
N LEU A 132 14.69 2.75 4.43
CA LEU A 132 13.51 2.62 3.56
C LEU A 132 12.32 1.86 4.21
N PRO A 133 12.53 0.79 5.01
CA PRO A 133 11.44 0.11 5.73
C PRO A 133 10.63 1.04 6.61
N PHE A 134 11.30 1.96 7.31
CA PHE A 134 10.67 2.91 8.22
C PHE A 134 9.75 3.88 7.47
N TYR A 135 10.22 4.43 6.35
CA TYR A 135 9.43 5.34 5.52
C TYR A 135 8.22 4.63 4.89
N SER A 136 8.40 3.38 4.47
CA SER A 136 7.31 2.55 3.95
C SER A 136 6.26 2.30 5.03
N LEU A 137 6.65 1.97 6.26
CA LEU A 137 5.73 1.77 7.37
C LEU A 137 4.98 3.06 7.75
N VAL A 138 5.69 4.18 7.84
CA VAL A 138 5.07 5.49 8.17
C VAL A 138 4.11 5.92 7.06
N GLY A 139 4.45 5.71 5.79
CA GLY A 139 3.55 5.96 4.66
C GLY A 139 2.30 5.06 4.68
N ALA A 140 2.47 3.78 5.01
CA ALA A 140 1.35 2.84 5.18
C ALA A 140 0.41 3.28 6.29
N SER A 141 0.98 3.66 7.44
CA SER A 141 0.25 4.15 8.60
C SER A 141 -0.51 5.43 8.30
N SER A 142 0.14 6.42 7.69
CA SER A 142 -0.46 7.73 7.42
C SER A 142 -1.60 7.64 6.41
N MET A 143 -1.48 6.82 5.37
CA MET A 143 -2.56 6.58 4.41
C MET A 143 -3.77 5.94 5.09
N LEU A 144 -3.54 4.92 5.92
CA LEU A 144 -4.62 4.23 6.61
C LEU A 144 -5.30 5.13 7.64
N GLY A 145 -4.53 5.85 8.44
CA GLY A 145 -5.05 6.83 9.39
C GLY A 145 -5.80 7.98 8.72
N GLY A 146 -5.38 8.38 7.53
CA GLY A 146 -6.06 9.41 6.74
C GLY A 146 -7.43 8.96 6.22
N ILE A 147 -7.59 7.70 5.81
CA ILE A 147 -8.86 7.18 5.30
C ILE A 147 -9.82 6.82 6.45
N VAL A 148 -9.31 6.16 7.48
CA VAL A 148 -10.11 5.54 8.54
C VAL A 148 -10.30 6.43 9.77
N ARG A 149 -9.43 7.44 9.98
CA ARG A 149 -9.44 8.34 11.15
C ARG A 149 -9.24 7.68 12.52
N MET A 150 -8.82 6.41 12.57
CA MET A 150 -8.45 5.73 13.82
C MET A 150 -6.98 5.98 14.16
N THR A 151 -6.69 6.57 15.33
CA THR A 151 -5.33 6.94 15.74
C THR A 151 -4.74 5.99 16.78
N ILE A 152 -5.36 5.88 17.97
CA ILE A 152 -4.79 5.13 19.11
C ILE A 152 -4.75 3.63 18.83
N SER A 153 -5.90 3.03 18.49
CA SER A 153 -5.99 1.59 18.21
C SER A 153 -5.07 1.18 17.06
N LEU A 154 -5.03 1.98 15.98
CA LEU A 154 -4.19 1.72 14.83
C LEU A 154 -2.69 1.79 15.17
N THR A 155 -2.28 2.78 15.97
CA THR A 155 -0.89 2.88 16.44
C THR A 155 -0.48 1.60 17.18
N VAL A 156 -1.34 1.12 18.09
CA VAL A 156 -1.07 -0.11 18.85
C VAL A 156 -1.00 -1.32 17.94
N ILE A 157 -1.91 -1.47 16.98
CA ILE A 157 -1.90 -2.59 16.02
C ILE A 157 -0.59 -2.62 15.24
N ILE A 158 -0.13 -1.48 14.70
CA ILE A 158 1.09 -1.39 13.90
C ILE A 158 2.34 -1.62 14.77
N MET A 159 2.35 -1.10 16.00
CA MET A 159 3.43 -1.29 16.96
C MET A 159 3.59 -2.77 17.35
N GLU A 160 2.49 -3.45 17.67
CA GLU A 160 2.48 -4.88 18.00
C GLU A 160 2.88 -5.73 16.79
N ALA A 161 2.33 -5.44 15.61
CA ALA A 161 2.68 -6.14 14.37
C ALA A 161 4.16 -6.00 13.97
N THR A 162 4.77 -4.86 14.28
CA THR A 162 6.22 -4.64 14.05
C THR A 162 7.07 -5.15 15.20
N SER A 163 6.46 -5.49 16.35
CA SER A 163 7.15 -5.91 17.59
C SER A 163 8.25 -4.94 18.02
N ASN A 164 8.04 -3.64 17.77
CA ASN A 164 9.04 -2.58 18.01
C ASN A 164 8.39 -1.35 18.63
N VAL A 165 8.42 -1.28 19.96
CA VAL A 165 7.78 -0.21 20.76
C VAL A 165 8.26 1.21 20.42
N PRO A 166 9.58 1.51 20.29
CA PRO A 166 10.02 2.88 19.98
C PRO A 166 9.55 3.38 18.61
N LEU A 167 9.13 2.49 17.71
CA LEU A 167 8.52 2.86 16.42
C LEU A 167 7.09 3.38 16.56
N GLY A 168 6.42 3.11 17.69
CA GLY A 168 5.06 3.56 17.94
C GLY A 168 4.93 5.08 18.02
N LEU A 169 5.91 5.78 18.60
CA LEU A 169 5.88 7.24 18.75
C LEU A 169 5.86 7.99 17.40
N PRO A 170 6.80 7.74 16.45
CA PRO A 170 6.75 8.41 15.16
C PRO A 170 5.51 8.04 14.33
N VAL A 171 5.04 6.78 14.42
CA VAL A 171 3.79 6.35 13.78
C VAL A 171 2.60 7.12 14.36
N MET A 172 2.52 7.26 15.68
CA MET A 172 1.46 8.03 16.35
C MET A 172 1.43 9.48 15.89
N ILE A 173 2.58 10.15 15.82
CA ILE A 173 2.68 11.53 15.32
C ILE A 173 2.18 11.61 13.88
N SER A 174 2.63 10.69 13.02
CA SER A 174 2.18 10.66 11.62
C SER A 174 0.67 10.46 11.47
N LEU A 175 0.06 9.63 12.33
CA LEU A 175 -1.37 9.38 12.35
C LEU A 175 -2.18 10.58 12.85
N ILE A 176 -1.70 11.28 13.87
CA ILE A 176 -2.34 12.50 14.37
C ILE A 176 -2.32 13.57 13.28
N VAL A 177 -1.18 13.77 12.61
CA VAL A 177 -1.08 14.74 11.50
C VAL A 177 -1.99 14.34 10.34
N ALA A 178 -2.00 13.06 9.94
CA ALA A 178 -2.88 12.58 8.88
C ALA A 178 -4.37 12.76 9.23
N LYS A 179 -4.76 12.46 10.48
CA LYS A 179 -6.12 12.70 10.98
C LYS A 179 -6.47 14.18 10.91
N TRP A 180 -5.65 15.04 11.52
CA TRP A 180 -5.86 16.49 11.54
C TRP A 180 -6.03 17.08 10.15
N VAL A 181 -5.10 16.77 9.23
CA VAL A 181 -5.12 17.30 7.88
C VAL A 181 -6.41 16.91 7.19
N GLY A 182 -6.81 15.64 7.27
CA GLY A 182 -8.00 15.25 6.54
C GLY A 182 -9.32 15.58 7.24
N ASP A 183 -9.37 15.73 8.57
CA ASP A 183 -10.57 16.24 9.28
C ASP A 183 -10.93 17.67 8.81
N GLN A 184 -9.96 18.43 8.27
CA GLN A 184 -10.23 19.72 7.64
C GLN A 184 -10.98 19.61 6.30
N PHE A 185 -10.92 18.45 5.63
CA PHE A 185 -11.50 18.26 4.30
C PHE A 185 -12.71 17.34 4.30
N ASN A 186 -12.65 16.21 5.01
CA ASN A 186 -13.65 15.16 4.97
C ASN A 186 -13.63 14.28 6.22
N GLU A 187 -14.80 13.74 6.54
CA GLU A 187 -14.98 12.71 7.58
C GLU A 187 -14.34 11.37 7.19
N GLY A 188 -14.13 10.51 8.18
CA GLY A 188 -13.61 9.16 7.98
C GLY A 188 -14.58 8.32 7.14
N ILE A 189 -14.04 7.37 6.38
CA ILE A 189 -14.85 6.60 5.44
C ILE A 189 -15.96 5.78 6.12
N TYR A 190 -15.71 5.30 7.35
CA TYR A 190 -16.69 4.55 8.13
C TYR A 190 -17.83 5.44 8.63
N ASP A 191 -17.52 6.62 9.17
CA ASP A 191 -18.51 7.57 9.66
C ASP A 191 -19.39 8.11 8.52
N LEU A 192 -18.78 8.39 7.37
CA LEU A 192 -19.47 8.81 6.16
C LEU A 192 -20.48 7.75 5.69
N HIS A 193 -20.11 6.48 5.69
CA HIS A 193 -21.01 5.40 5.26
C HIS A 193 -22.20 5.23 6.23
N ILE A 194 -21.96 5.40 7.52
CA ILE A 194 -23.01 5.39 8.55
C ILE A 194 -23.99 6.55 8.32
N HIS A 195 -23.48 7.75 8.03
CA HIS A 195 -24.30 8.92 7.72
C HIS A 195 -25.15 8.70 6.45
N LEU A 196 -24.57 8.11 5.40
CA LEU A 196 -25.30 7.77 4.17
C LEU A 196 -26.39 6.71 4.39
N GLN A 197 -26.20 5.79 5.34
CA GLN A 197 -27.21 4.81 5.72
C GLN A 197 -28.31 5.39 6.63
N GLY A 198 -28.15 6.62 7.12
CA GLY A 198 -29.13 7.27 7.99
C GLY A 198 -29.27 6.60 9.36
N VAL A 199 -28.24 5.88 9.82
CA VAL A 199 -28.26 5.21 11.13
C VAL A 199 -27.94 6.25 12.20
N PRO A 200 -28.81 6.45 13.21
CA PRO A 200 -28.54 7.41 14.27
C PRO A 200 -27.45 6.86 15.20
N ILE A 201 -26.22 7.38 15.05
CA ILE A 201 -25.11 7.12 15.96
C ILE A 201 -24.91 8.34 16.88
N LEU A 202 -24.68 8.09 18.17
CA LEU A 202 -24.18 9.13 19.06
C LEU A 202 -22.68 9.25 18.87
N GLY A 203 -22.21 10.46 18.58
CA GLY A 203 -20.80 10.80 18.62
C GLY A 203 -20.24 10.73 20.04
N TRP A 204 -18.92 10.74 20.15
CA TRP A 204 -18.22 10.77 21.43
C TRP A 204 -18.06 12.22 21.90
N GLU A 205 -19.16 12.88 22.28
CA GLU A 205 -19.17 14.14 23.07
C GLU A 205 -20.36 14.19 24.03
#